data_AF-A0A5A9DY68-F1
#
_entry.id   AF-A0A5A9DY68-F1
#
_cell.length_a   1.000
_cell.length_b   1.000
_cell.length_c   1.000
_cell.angle_alpha   90.00
_cell.angle_beta   90.00
_cell.angle_gamma   90.00
#
_symmetry.space_group_name_H-M   'P 1'
#
loop_
_entity.id
_entity.type
_entity.pdbx_description
1 polymer ?
#
loop_
_entity_poly.entity_id
_entity_poly.type
_entity_poly.pdbx_seq_one_letter_code
_entity_poly.pdbx_strand_id
1 'polypeptide(L)'
;MSYHPKTDLTSAELAILWSTYQSDTLALCVFEYFLAKNQDPDTASILRLAQEKSEHHIDFISSIFKEEQIPIPFGFSKEKDVFPDAPAIYGDTFFLMYLRQMAKVGMITYSGAVSLTVREDILEFFQQTLQFSSDLYKKATETGKEKGILVRPPYIDYPEKVEFIKEKSYMSSSLNPFVNRRPLNAIEISHLFLNTETNLLGSMIATSFAQMAQSKEVRKFMTRTQEIAQKHLNIFSDALINNDMQAPMSWDTNVKASTTPAFSDKLMMFHTTLISNAGMGNYGTAAAASMRADLVSNYFRLILEVAELGKSGADILINNGWLEEPPQSADRKKLAKDK
;
A
#
# COMPACT_ATOMS: atom_id res chain seq x y z
N MET A 1 -3.09 -37.83 25.25
CA MET A 1 -3.70 -37.00 24.19
C MET A 1 -4.52 -35.94 24.89
N SER A 2 -4.00 -34.72 25.02
CA SER A 2 -4.79 -33.59 25.51
C SER A 2 -5.82 -33.26 24.44
N TYR A 3 -7.10 -33.28 24.82
CA TYR A 3 -8.18 -32.76 23.99
C TYR A 3 -8.05 -31.25 23.99
N HIS A 4 -7.35 -30.69 23.01
CA HIS A 4 -7.40 -29.26 22.74
C HIS A 4 -8.69 -29.01 21.95
N PRO A 5 -9.69 -28.31 22.51
CA PRO A 5 -10.86 -27.94 21.72
C PRO A 5 -10.39 -27.12 20.50
N LYS A 6 -10.92 -27.46 19.33
CA LYS A 6 -10.71 -26.69 18.11
C LYS A 6 -11.12 -25.25 18.40
N THR A 7 -10.17 -24.32 18.25
CA THR A 7 -10.38 -22.90 18.57
C THR A 7 -10.90 -22.19 17.33
N ASP A 8 -12.12 -21.66 17.42
CA ASP A 8 -12.75 -20.87 16.35
C ASP A 8 -11.91 -19.62 16.04
N LEU A 9 -12.00 -19.14 14.81
CA LEU A 9 -11.33 -17.90 14.41
C LEU A 9 -11.91 -16.69 15.16
N THR A 10 -11.03 -15.84 15.67
CA THR A 10 -11.40 -14.52 16.17
C THR A 10 -11.80 -13.60 15.02
N SER A 11 -12.49 -12.49 15.34
CA SER A 11 -12.82 -11.47 14.32
C SER A 11 -11.57 -10.87 13.67
N ALA A 12 -10.47 -10.78 14.42
CA ALA A 12 -9.21 -10.27 13.90
C ALA A 12 -8.59 -11.25 12.90
N GLU A 13 -8.50 -12.54 13.25
CA GLU A 13 -7.99 -13.61 12.37
C GLU A 13 -8.82 -13.73 11.10
N LEU A 14 -10.14 -13.67 11.22
CA LEU A 14 -11.05 -13.69 10.08
C LEU A 14 -10.80 -12.50 9.13
N ALA A 15 -10.64 -11.29 9.68
CA ALA A 15 -10.40 -10.08 8.91
C ALA A 15 -9.04 -10.11 8.18
N ILE A 16 -7.97 -10.53 8.85
CA ILE A 16 -6.62 -10.57 8.24
C ILE A 16 -6.51 -11.68 7.19
N LEU A 17 -7.11 -12.86 7.41
CA LEU A 17 -7.13 -13.94 6.41
C LEU A 17 -7.91 -13.50 5.17
N TRP A 18 -9.11 -12.92 5.36
CA TRP A 18 -9.93 -12.43 4.24
C TRP A 18 -9.21 -11.33 3.45
N SER A 19 -8.60 -10.35 4.14
CA SER A 19 -7.90 -9.23 3.50
C SER A 19 -6.64 -9.69 2.76
N THR A 20 -5.91 -10.66 3.32
CA THR A 20 -4.72 -11.25 2.70
C THR A 20 -5.11 -12.02 1.44
N TYR A 21 -6.18 -12.81 1.49
CA TYR A 21 -6.70 -13.54 0.32
C TYR A 21 -7.06 -12.60 -0.85
N GLN A 22 -7.80 -11.52 -0.57
CA GLN A 22 -8.14 -10.52 -1.59
C GLN A 22 -6.89 -9.86 -2.18
N SER A 23 -5.91 -9.53 -1.34
CA SER A 23 -4.68 -8.87 -1.76
C SER A 23 -3.77 -9.79 -2.58
N ASP A 24 -3.62 -11.05 -2.17
CA ASP A 24 -2.76 -12.02 -2.87
C ASP A 24 -3.35 -12.43 -4.22
N THR A 25 -4.67 -12.66 -4.30
CA THR A 25 -5.32 -12.97 -5.60
C THR A 25 -5.18 -11.81 -6.60
N LEU A 26 -5.26 -10.56 -6.14
CA LEU A 26 -4.93 -9.39 -6.94
C LEU A 26 -3.44 -9.36 -7.33
N ALA A 27 -2.54 -9.62 -6.37
CA ALA A 27 -1.10 -9.59 -6.60
C ALA A 27 -0.69 -10.60 -7.69
N LEU A 28 -1.29 -11.79 -7.72
CA LEU A 28 -1.05 -12.79 -8.77
C LEU A 28 -1.38 -12.27 -10.17
N CYS A 29 -2.46 -11.50 -10.32
CA CYS A 29 -2.82 -10.87 -11.58
C CYS A 29 -1.78 -9.81 -11.98
N VAL A 30 -1.32 -8.99 -11.04
CA VAL A 30 -0.26 -7.99 -11.28
C VAL A 30 1.06 -8.67 -11.68
N PHE A 31 1.46 -9.72 -10.96
CA PHE A 31 2.69 -10.46 -11.24
C PHE A 31 2.64 -11.20 -12.58
N GLU A 32 1.49 -11.71 -12.98
CA GLU A 32 1.29 -12.31 -14.31
C GLU A 32 1.65 -11.32 -15.42
N TYR A 33 1.10 -10.11 -15.35
CA TYR A 33 1.43 -9.05 -16.33
C TYR A 33 2.90 -8.63 -16.24
N PHE A 34 3.44 -8.46 -15.03
CA PHE A 34 4.84 -8.04 -14.85
C PHE A 34 5.80 -9.09 -15.41
N LEU A 35 5.58 -10.38 -15.14
CA LEU A 35 6.39 -11.46 -15.69
C LEU A 35 6.31 -11.54 -17.22
N ALA A 36 5.15 -11.24 -17.81
CA ALA A 36 4.97 -11.23 -19.26
C ALA A 36 5.68 -10.05 -19.96
N LYS A 37 5.96 -8.94 -19.25
CA LYS A 37 6.57 -7.73 -19.82
C LYS A 37 8.01 -7.47 -19.38
N ASN A 38 8.41 -8.03 -18.26
CA ASN A 38 9.73 -7.82 -17.68
C ASN A 38 10.83 -8.45 -18.55
N GLN A 39 11.86 -7.68 -18.88
CA GLN A 39 13.03 -8.17 -19.61
C GLN A 39 14.28 -8.34 -18.73
N ASP A 40 14.25 -7.82 -17.50
CA ASP A 40 15.34 -7.90 -16.54
C ASP A 40 15.35 -9.24 -15.76
N PRO A 41 16.35 -10.13 -15.95
CA PRO A 41 16.38 -11.44 -15.30
C PRO A 41 16.43 -11.37 -13.77
N ASP A 42 17.08 -10.33 -13.20
CA ASP A 42 17.16 -10.17 -11.75
C ASP A 42 15.77 -9.90 -11.17
N THR A 43 15.05 -8.96 -11.79
CA THR A 43 13.66 -8.62 -11.42
C THR A 43 12.71 -9.79 -11.66
N ALA A 44 12.88 -10.56 -12.74
CA ALA A 44 12.09 -11.76 -13.01
C ALA A 44 12.19 -12.79 -11.86
N SER A 45 13.40 -12.99 -11.32
CA SER A 45 13.62 -13.93 -10.22
C SER A 45 12.87 -13.53 -8.94
N ILE A 46 12.77 -12.22 -8.68
CA ILE A 46 12.08 -11.68 -7.51
C ILE A 46 10.55 -11.74 -7.72
N LEU A 47 10.07 -11.45 -8.92
CA LEU A 47 8.66 -11.58 -9.30
C LEU A 47 8.14 -13.01 -9.13
N ARG A 48 8.90 -14.01 -9.62
CA ARG A 48 8.51 -15.43 -9.46
C ARG A 48 8.46 -15.86 -8.00
N LEU A 49 9.42 -15.41 -7.20
CA LEU A 49 9.43 -15.68 -5.75
C LEU A 49 8.19 -15.09 -5.06
N ALA A 50 7.83 -13.85 -5.40
CA ALA A 50 6.62 -13.21 -4.88
C ALA A 50 5.34 -13.93 -5.33
N GLN A 51 5.26 -14.34 -6.60
CA GLN A 51 4.15 -15.11 -7.15
C GLN A 51 3.96 -16.44 -6.42
N GLU A 52 5.02 -17.24 -6.27
CA GLU A 52 4.98 -18.54 -5.58
C GLU A 52 4.50 -18.40 -4.13
N LYS A 53 4.94 -17.33 -3.43
CA LYS A 53 4.49 -17.09 -2.05
C LYS A 53 3.04 -16.65 -1.95
N SER A 54 2.57 -15.78 -2.83
CA SER A 54 1.15 -15.41 -2.88
C SER A 54 0.26 -16.63 -3.21
N GLU A 55 0.70 -17.53 -4.08
CA GLU A 55 0.00 -18.81 -4.35
C GLU A 55 -0.10 -19.67 -3.08
N HIS A 56 1.02 -19.86 -2.37
CA HIS A 56 1.03 -20.61 -1.11
C HIS A 56 0.14 -19.98 -0.02
N HIS A 57 0.12 -18.65 0.09
CA HIS A 57 -0.77 -17.96 1.03
C HIS A 57 -2.24 -18.23 0.71
N ILE A 58 -2.63 -18.13 -0.56
CA ILE A 58 -4.00 -18.41 -1.01
C ILE A 58 -4.39 -19.86 -0.68
N ASP A 59 -3.51 -20.82 -0.90
CA ASP A 59 -3.74 -22.23 -0.58
C ASP A 59 -3.92 -22.45 0.93
N PHE A 60 -3.04 -21.87 1.75
CA PHE A 60 -3.15 -21.94 3.21
C PHE A 60 -4.48 -21.34 3.70
N ILE A 61 -4.80 -20.11 3.29
CA ILE A 61 -6.02 -19.42 3.71
C ILE A 61 -7.27 -20.18 3.23
N SER A 62 -7.25 -20.71 2.01
CA SER A 62 -8.34 -21.54 1.48
C SER A 62 -8.54 -22.81 2.29
N SER A 63 -7.46 -23.41 2.80
CA SER A 63 -7.55 -24.60 3.64
C SER A 63 -8.20 -24.29 4.99
N ILE A 64 -7.80 -23.17 5.63
CA ILE A 64 -8.42 -22.68 6.87
C ILE A 64 -9.91 -22.40 6.66
N PHE A 65 -10.29 -21.67 5.61
CA PHE A 65 -11.70 -21.39 5.35
C PHE A 65 -12.52 -22.66 5.09
N LYS A 66 -11.98 -23.65 4.38
CA LYS A 66 -12.66 -24.95 4.21
C LYS A 66 -12.82 -25.68 5.54
N GLU A 67 -11.79 -25.69 6.38
CA GLU A 67 -11.81 -26.35 7.68
C GLU A 67 -12.83 -25.71 8.64
N GLU A 68 -12.95 -24.38 8.60
CA GLU A 68 -13.90 -23.59 9.39
C GLU A 68 -15.29 -23.47 8.75
N GLN A 69 -15.49 -24.08 7.58
CA GLN A 69 -16.74 -23.98 6.78
C GLN A 69 -17.13 -22.54 6.44
N ILE A 70 -16.12 -21.69 6.26
CA ILE A 70 -16.25 -20.30 5.82
C ILE A 70 -16.21 -20.27 4.28
N PRO A 71 -17.11 -19.53 3.61
CA PRO A 71 -17.02 -19.33 2.17
C PRO A 71 -15.68 -18.71 1.77
N ILE A 72 -15.05 -19.29 0.74
CA ILE A 72 -13.83 -18.73 0.17
C ILE A 72 -14.21 -17.45 -0.60
N PRO A 73 -13.50 -16.33 -0.38
CA PRO A 73 -13.74 -15.09 -1.11
C PRO A 73 -13.62 -15.26 -2.62
N PHE A 74 -14.30 -14.42 -3.39
CA PHE A 74 -14.21 -14.49 -4.86
C PHE A 74 -12.87 -14.00 -5.40
N GLY A 75 -12.28 -12.98 -4.77
CA GLY A 75 -10.98 -12.43 -5.15
C GLY A 75 -10.88 -11.98 -6.61
N PHE A 76 -9.71 -12.25 -7.20
CA PHE A 76 -9.34 -11.94 -8.58
C PHE A 76 -8.81 -13.18 -9.30
N SER A 77 -8.93 -13.21 -10.62
CA SER A 77 -8.59 -14.37 -11.44
C SER A 77 -7.76 -13.98 -12.67
N LYS A 78 -6.81 -14.83 -13.06
CA LYS A 78 -5.95 -14.58 -14.22
C LYS A 78 -6.74 -14.50 -15.52
N GLU A 79 -7.89 -15.18 -15.59
CA GLU A 79 -8.74 -15.26 -16.76
C GLU A 79 -9.57 -13.99 -17.00
N LYS A 80 -9.85 -13.21 -15.95
CA LYS A 80 -10.78 -12.06 -16.03
C LYS A 80 -10.14 -10.73 -15.69
N ASP A 81 -9.10 -10.72 -14.88
CA ASP A 81 -8.60 -9.51 -14.23
C ASP A 81 -7.25 -9.02 -14.75
N VAL A 82 -6.58 -9.80 -15.61
CA VAL A 82 -5.33 -9.43 -16.26
C VAL A 82 -5.31 -9.83 -17.73
N PHE A 83 -4.66 -9.02 -18.55
CA PHE A 83 -4.48 -9.25 -19.99
C PHE A 83 -2.99 -9.23 -20.33
N PRO A 84 -2.26 -10.36 -20.17
CA PRO A 84 -0.81 -10.40 -20.30
C PRO A 84 -0.29 -10.03 -21.69
N ASP A 85 -1.12 -10.11 -22.73
CA ASP A 85 -0.73 -9.74 -24.10
C ASP A 85 -0.73 -8.22 -24.34
N ALA A 86 -1.29 -7.42 -23.42
CA ALA A 86 -1.32 -5.97 -23.54
C ALA A 86 0.10 -5.38 -23.70
N PRO A 87 0.31 -4.33 -24.51
CA PRO A 87 1.62 -3.68 -24.65
C PRO A 87 2.17 -3.21 -23.30
N ALA A 88 3.49 -3.25 -23.15
CA ALA A 88 4.14 -2.82 -21.91
C ALA A 88 3.79 -1.35 -21.59
N ILE A 89 3.23 -1.14 -20.40
CA ILE A 89 2.87 0.19 -19.86
C ILE A 89 3.95 0.75 -18.93
N TYR A 90 4.80 -0.11 -18.38
CA TYR A 90 5.88 0.24 -17.44
C TYR A 90 7.25 -0.17 -17.99
N GLY A 91 8.32 0.36 -17.40
CA GLY A 91 9.69 -0.15 -17.55
C GLY A 91 10.04 -1.19 -16.48
N ASP A 92 11.15 -1.92 -16.68
CA ASP A 92 11.60 -2.95 -15.73
C ASP A 92 11.92 -2.38 -14.33
N THR A 93 12.45 -1.15 -14.29
CA THR A 93 12.71 -0.42 -13.04
C THR A 93 11.45 -0.24 -12.20
N PHE A 94 10.31 0.05 -12.83
CA PHE A 94 9.03 0.14 -12.15
C PHE A 94 8.65 -1.17 -11.48
N PHE A 95 8.82 -2.33 -12.13
CA PHE A 95 8.46 -3.63 -11.56
C PHE A 95 9.24 -3.93 -10.27
N LEU A 96 10.55 -3.69 -10.28
CA LEU A 96 11.40 -3.88 -9.10
C LEU A 96 11.02 -2.93 -7.97
N MET A 97 10.80 -1.65 -8.28
CA MET A 97 10.47 -0.65 -7.28
C MET A 97 9.04 -0.82 -6.74
N TYR A 98 8.10 -1.26 -7.58
CA TYR A 98 6.77 -1.68 -7.16
C TYR A 98 6.85 -2.81 -6.13
N LEU A 99 7.62 -3.87 -6.43
CA LEU A 99 7.81 -4.99 -5.50
C LEU A 99 8.42 -4.52 -4.18
N ARG A 100 9.43 -3.64 -4.23
CA ARG A 100 10.03 -3.05 -3.03
C ARG A 100 8.98 -2.32 -2.19
N GLN A 101 8.10 -1.52 -2.80
CA GLN A 101 7.06 -0.79 -2.04
C GLN A 101 5.98 -1.73 -1.52
N MET A 102 5.53 -2.72 -2.30
CA MET A 102 4.55 -3.71 -1.83
C MET A 102 5.11 -4.58 -0.71
N ALA A 103 6.41 -4.89 -0.72
CA ALA A 103 7.07 -5.56 0.39
C ALA A 103 7.02 -4.72 1.68
N LYS A 104 7.23 -3.39 1.61
CA LYS A 104 7.05 -2.49 2.77
C LYS A 104 5.60 -2.51 3.30
N VAL A 105 4.62 -2.46 2.39
CA VAL A 105 3.19 -2.55 2.76
C VAL A 105 2.92 -3.88 3.46
N GLY A 106 3.42 -5.00 2.90
CA GLY A 106 3.34 -6.32 3.51
C GLY A 106 3.95 -6.35 4.92
N MET A 107 5.15 -5.81 5.11
CA MET A 107 5.79 -5.76 6.43
C MET A 107 4.93 -5.07 7.49
N ILE A 108 4.33 -3.92 7.17
CA ILE A 108 3.46 -3.18 8.09
C ILE A 108 2.19 -3.99 8.38
N THR A 109 1.52 -4.46 7.33
CA THR A 109 0.27 -5.23 7.45
C THR A 109 0.46 -6.50 8.25
N TYR A 110 1.50 -7.29 7.94
CA TYR A 110 1.74 -8.57 8.60
C TYR A 110 2.31 -8.43 10.01
N SER A 111 3.03 -7.34 10.31
CA SER A 111 3.36 -7.01 11.71
C SER A 111 2.09 -6.76 12.53
N GLY A 112 1.10 -6.07 11.96
CA GLY A 112 -0.22 -5.90 12.60
C GLY A 112 -0.95 -7.22 12.75
N ALA A 113 -0.96 -8.05 11.70
CA ALA A 113 -1.58 -9.38 11.71
C ALA A 113 -1.02 -10.27 12.83
N VAL A 114 0.31 -10.33 12.98
CA VAL A 114 0.99 -11.05 14.07
C VAL A 114 0.54 -10.53 15.44
N SER A 115 0.41 -9.21 15.60
CA SER A 115 0.00 -8.61 16.89
C SER A 115 -1.46 -8.86 17.28
N LEU A 116 -2.29 -9.32 16.34
CA LEU A 116 -3.73 -9.54 16.53
C LEU A 116 -4.13 -11.02 16.54
N THR A 117 -3.20 -11.91 16.22
CA THR A 117 -3.46 -13.35 16.06
C THR A 117 -3.15 -14.11 17.34
N VAL A 118 -3.97 -15.11 17.67
CA VAL A 118 -3.81 -15.93 18.88
C VAL A 118 -3.76 -17.42 18.59
N ARG A 119 -4.39 -17.89 17.50
CA ARG A 119 -4.37 -19.29 17.07
C ARG A 119 -2.99 -19.61 16.45
N GLU A 120 -2.38 -20.70 16.91
CA GLU A 120 -0.96 -21.01 16.68
C GLU A 120 -0.61 -21.18 15.19
N ASP A 121 -1.40 -21.93 14.43
CA ASP A 121 -1.22 -22.15 12.99
C ASP A 121 -1.28 -20.83 12.19
N ILE A 122 -2.21 -19.94 12.52
CA ILE A 122 -2.37 -18.63 11.87
C ILE A 122 -1.23 -17.69 12.29
N LEU A 123 -0.81 -17.76 13.56
CA LEU A 123 0.29 -16.93 14.07
C LEU A 123 1.61 -17.30 13.38
N GLU A 124 1.93 -18.60 13.30
CA GLU A 124 3.09 -19.10 12.59
C GLU A 124 3.07 -18.71 11.11
N PHE A 125 1.90 -18.83 10.46
CA PHE A 125 1.71 -18.38 9.08
C PHE A 125 2.06 -16.90 8.91
N PHE A 126 1.48 -16.00 9.69
CA PHE A 126 1.75 -14.56 9.54
C PHE A 126 3.16 -14.16 9.98
N GLN A 127 3.81 -14.88 10.90
CA GLN A 127 5.23 -14.70 11.21
C GLN A 127 6.10 -15.03 10.00
N GLN A 128 5.82 -16.14 9.31
CA GLN A 128 6.54 -16.53 8.09
C GLN A 128 6.29 -15.52 6.96
N THR A 129 5.06 -15.07 6.78
CA THR A 129 4.69 -14.08 5.75
C THR A 129 5.31 -12.69 6.03
N LEU A 130 5.42 -12.28 7.30
CA LEU A 130 6.17 -11.08 7.70
C LEU A 130 7.66 -11.21 7.39
N GLN A 131 8.28 -12.34 7.77
CA GLN A 131 9.69 -12.60 7.49
C GLN A 131 9.96 -12.59 5.98
N PHE A 132 9.10 -13.25 5.19
CA PHE A 132 9.20 -13.23 3.74
C PHE A 132 9.11 -11.81 3.16
N SER A 133 8.17 -10.99 3.64
CA SER A 133 8.04 -9.60 3.17
C SER A 133 9.29 -8.78 3.48
N SER A 134 9.92 -9.00 4.63
CA SER A 134 11.21 -8.38 5.00
C SER A 134 12.34 -8.80 4.07
N ASP A 135 12.44 -10.10 3.77
CA ASP A 135 13.47 -10.66 2.88
C ASP A 135 13.27 -10.18 1.42
N LEU A 136 12.02 -10.10 0.96
CA LEU A 136 11.66 -9.56 -0.35
C LEU A 136 12.05 -8.08 -0.46
N TYR A 137 11.75 -7.27 0.58
CA TYR A 137 12.16 -5.87 0.65
C TYR A 137 13.68 -5.73 0.57
N LYS A 138 14.42 -6.54 1.34
CA LYS A 138 15.88 -6.54 1.33
C LYS A 138 16.42 -6.87 -0.06
N LYS A 139 15.95 -7.96 -0.68
CA LYS A 139 16.41 -8.42 -2.00
C LYS A 139 16.14 -7.37 -3.09
N ALA A 140 14.94 -6.78 -3.12
CA ALA A 140 14.61 -5.72 -4.07
C ALA A 140 15.44 -4.45 -3.84
N THR A 141 15.73 -4.12 -2.58
CA THR A 141 16.58 -2.98 -2.21
C THR A 141 18.04 -3.18 -2.63
N GLU A 142 18.61 -4.37 -2.39
CA GLU A 142 19.98 -4.72 -2.81
C GLU A 142 20.10 -4.69 -4.34
N THR A 143 19.16 -5.31 -5.05
CA THR A 143 19.09 -5.28 -6.51
C THR A 143 19.00 -3.84 -7.05
N GLY A 144 18.15 -3.01 -6.43
CA GLY A 144 18.03 -1.59 -6.81
C GLY A 144 19.30 -0.77 -6.54
N LYS A 145 20.06 -1.11 -5.50
CA LYS A 145 21.36 -0.49 -5.22
C LYS A 145 22.41 -0.88 -6.25
N GLU A 146 22.50 -2.17 -6.58
CA GLU A 146 23.45 -2.68 -7.58
C GLU A 146 23.19 -2.08 -8.96
N LYS A 147 21.92 -1.88 -9.32
CA LYS A 147 21.49 -1.22 -10.56
C LYS A 147 21.60 0.31 -10.53
N GLY A 148 21.95 0.92 -9.39
CA GLY A 148 22.11 2.37 -9.26
C GLY A 148 20.80 3.20 -9.31
N ILE A 149 19.64 2.56 -9.13
CA ILE A 149 18.31 3.19 -9.25
C ILE A 149 17.66 3.48 -7.89
N LEU A 150 18.27 3.05 -6.79
CA LEU A 150 17.70 3.27 -5.45
C LEU A 150 17.89 4.72 -5.00
N VAL A 151 16.78 5.42 -4.79
CA VAL A 151 16.73 6.75 -4.17
C VAL A 151 16.89 6.61 -2.65
N ARG A 152 17.76 7.44 -2.07
CA ARG A 152 18.06 7.43 -0.63
C ARG A 152 17.37 8.60 0.09
N PRO A 153 17.02 8.44 1.37
CA PRO A 153 16.59 9.57 2.20
C PRO A 153 17.63 10.69 2.24
N PRO A 154 17.20 11.96 2.42
CA PRO A 154 18.11 13.10 2.57
C PRO A 154 19.12 12.87 3.70
N TYR A 155 20.35 13.33 3.48
CA TYR A 155 21.42 13.33 4.49
C TYR A 155 21.33 14.59 5.35
N ILE A 156 21.61 14.44 6.63
CA ILE A 156 21.83 15.54 7.58
C ILE A 156 23.15 15.30 8.32
N ASP A 157 23.76 16.36 8.83
CA ASP A 157 24.96 16.24 9.64
C ASP A 157 24.68 15.44 10.92
N TYR A 158 25.65 14.60 11.32
CA TYR A 158 25.51 13.83 12.55
C TYR A 158 25.59 14.74 13.78
N PRO A 159 24.76 14.49 14.82
CA PRO A 159 24.81 15.29 16.03
C PRO A 159 26.12 15.04 16.79
N GLU A 160 26.82 16.11 17.16
CA GLU A 160 28.07 16.03 17.95
C GLU A 160 27.82 15.87 19.46
N LYS A 161 26.62 16.24 19.93
CA LYS A 161 26.20 16.18 21.34
C LYS A 161 24.69 16.03 21.45
N VAL A 162 24.23 15.58 22.62
CA VAL A 162 22.80 15.55 22.95
C VAL A 162 22.31 16.97 23.28
N GLU A 163 21.21 17.38 22.64
CA GLU A 163 20.53 18.65 22.93
C GLU A 163 19.10 18.41 23.46
N PHE A 164 18.68 19.24 24.41
CA PHE A 164 17.34 19.20 24.97
C PHE A 164 16.50 20.36 24.44
N ILE A 165 15.23 20.09 24.16
CA ILE A 165 14.26 21.12 23.77
C ILE A 165 14.09 22.11 24.93
N LYS A 166 14.47 23.37 24.71
CA LYS A 166 14.46 24.43 25.74
C LYS A 166 13.16 25.22 25.77
N GLU A 167 12.42 25.24 24.66
CA GLU A 167 11.22 26.06 24.51
C GLU A 167 10.05 25.24 23.96
N LYS A 168 8.85 25.51 24.49
CA LYS A 168 7.60 24.94 23.97
C LYS A 168 7.33 25.32 22.52
N SER A 169 7.93 26.42 22.05
CA SER A 169 7.89 26.88 20.65
C SER A 169 8.39 25.82 19.65
N TYR A 170 9.22 24.86 20.11
CA TYR A 170 9.67 23.73 19.31
C TYR A 170 8.51 22.87 18.77
N MET A 171 7.43 22.77 19.55
CA MET A 171 6.19 22.08 19.19
C MET A 171 5.07 23.06 18.80
N SER A 172 5.41 24.32 18.53
CA SER A 172 4.43 25.38 18.33
C SER A 172 3.38 25.00 17.29
N SER A 173 2.12 25.26 17.66
CA SER A 173 0.92 25.04 16.86
C SER A 173 0.69 26.09 15.78
N SER A 174 1.60 27.04 15.61
CA SER A 174 1.39 28.16 14.70
C SER A 174 1.35 27.70 13.24
N LEU A 175 0.14 27.63 12.69
CA LEU A 175 -0.12 27.47 11.25
C LEU A 175 0.21 28.75 10.45
N ASN A 176 0.64 29.81 11.13
CA ASN A 176 0.97 31.08 10.50
C ASN A 176 2.21 30.91 9.58
N PRO A 177 2.08 31.16 8.26
CA PRO A 177 3.20 31.06 7.32
C PRO A 177 4.34 32.05 7.59
N PHE A 178 4.09 33.12 8.37
CA PHE A 178 5.07 34.15 8.70
C PHE A 178 5.89 33.86 9.98
N VAL A 179 5.67 32.72 10.64
CA VAL A 179 6.49 32.30 11.78
C VAL A 179 7.68 31.49 11.27
N ASN A 180 8.90 31.93 11.62
CA ASN A 180 10.10 31.13 11.39
C ASN A 180 9.99 29.81 12.14
N ARG A 181 9.92 28.72 11.38
CA ARG A 181 9.84 27.36 11.91
C ARG A 181 11.24 26.84 12.16
N ARG A 182 11.40 25.98 13.17
CA ARG A 182 12.64 25.23 13.33
C ARG A 182 12.90 24.33 12.11
N PRO A 183 14.16 23.96 11.85
CA PRO A 183 14.48 22.92 10.88
C PRO A 183 13.73 21.62 11.17
N LEU A 184 13.48 20.83 10.11
CA LEU A 184 12.96 19.48 10.25
C LEU A 184 13.96 18.60 11.03
N ASN A 185 13.45 17.72 11.88
CA ASN A 185 14.28 16.69 12.51
C ASN A 185 14.31 15.40 11.65
N ALA A 186 15.23 14.48 11.98
CA ALA A 186 15.39 13.23 11.23
C ALA A 186 14.11 12.38 11.11
N ILE A 187 13.25 12.40 12.14
CA ILE A 187 11.97 11.68 12.17
C ILE A 187 11.04 12.26 11.09
N GLU A 188 10.84 13.57 11.10
CA GLU A 188 9.99 14.29 10.14
C GLU A 188 10.50 14.13 8.70
N ILE A 189 11.82 14.22 8.49
CA ILE A 189 12.46 14.02 7.19
C ILE A 189 12.19 12.61 6.67
N SER A 190 12.34 11.58 7.52
CA SER A 190 12.12 10.19 7.13
C SER A 190 10.68 9.91 6.67
N HIS A 191 9.70 10.52 7.34
CA HIS A 191 8.29 10.37 6.98
C HIS A 191 7.93 11.17 5.73
N LEU A 192 8.45 12.39 5.57
CA LEU A 192 8.28 13.17 4.34
C LEU A 192 8.86 12.43 3.14
N PHE A 193 10.06 11.85 3.29
CA PHE A 193 10.69 11.01 2.27
C PHE A 193 9.81 9.81 1.90
N LEU A 194 9.37 9.02 2.88
CA LEU A 194 8.54 7.84 2.65
C LEU A 194 7.24 8.20 1.94
N ASN A 195 6.55 9.25 2.40
CA ASN A 195 5.29 9.68 1.82
C ASN A 195 5.46 10.30 0.43
N THR A 196 6.61 10.90 0.14
CA THR A 196 6.96 11.33 -1.23
C THR A 196 7.13 10.11 -2.14
N GLU A 197 7.91 9.10 -1.74
CA GLU A 197 8.09 7.87 -2.54
C GLU A 197 6.73 7.17 -2.84
N THR A 198 5.88 7.02 -1.83
CA THR A 198 4.61 6.28 -1.99
C THR A 198 3.61 7.03 -2.87
N ASN A 199 3.53 8.36 -2.78
CA ASN A 199 2.66 9.16 -3.66
C ASN A 199 3.16 9.22 -5.09
N LEU A 200 4.49 9.18 -5.30
CA LEU A 200 5.05 9.08 -6.63
C LEU A 200 4.63 7.76 -7.30
N LEU A 201 4.76 6.63 -6.59
CA LEU A 201 4.26 5.34 -7.08
C LEU A 201 2.75 5.39 -7.35
N GLY A 202 1.97 5.92 -6.40
CA GLY A 202 0.51 6.05 -6.54
C GLY A 202 0.10 6.90 -7.74
N SER A 203 0.79 8.01 -8.01
CA SER A 203 0.59 8.86 -9.18
C SER A 203 0.87 8.12 -10.49
N MET A 204 1.95 7.33 -10.55
CA MET A 204 2.28 6.54 -11.74
C MET A 204 1.23 5.44 -12.01
N ILE A 205 0.78 4.74 -10.96
CA ILE A 205 -0.28 3.71 -11.06
C ILE A 205 -1.61 4.34 -11.47
N ALA A 206 -1.99 5.47 -10.87
CA ALA A 206 -3.21 6.16 -11.24
C ALA A 206 -3.17 6.70 -12.68
N THR A 207 -2.00 7.17 -13.12
CA THR A 207 -1.78 7.61 -14.51
C THR A 207 -1.97 6.46 -15.50
N SER A 208 -1.34 5.31 -15.26
CA SER A 208 -1.46 4.14 -16.14
C SER A 208 -2.89 3.57 -16.12
N PHE A 209 -3.53 3.48 -14.95
CA PHE A 209 -4.90 3.02 -14.83
C PHE A 209 -5.88 3.96 -15.53
N ALA A 210 -5.68 5.27 -15.47
CA ALA A 210 -6.48 6.22 -16.25
C ALA A 210 -6.34 5.99 -17.77
N GLN A 211 -5.16 5.63 -18.27
CA GLN A 211 -4.95 5.34 -19.69
C GLN A 211 -5.65 4.05 -20.14
N MET A 212 -5.65 3.03 -19.28
CA MET A 212 -6.12 1.68 -19.63
C MET A 212 -7.56 1.37 -19.16
N ALA A 213 -8.17 2.24 -18.36
CA ALA A 213 -9.54 2.09 -17.86
C ALA A 213 -10.56 2.02 -19.00
N GLN A 214 -11.41 1.00 -18.94
CA GLN A 214 -12.45 0.73 -19.94
C GLN A 214 -13.67 1.62 -19.71
N SER A 215 -14.12 1.74 -18.46
CA SER A 215 -15.21 2.62 -18.06
C SER A 215 -14.77 4.08 -17.95
N LYS A 216 -15.64 5.00 -18.39
CA LYS A 216 -15.46 6.45 -18.20
C LYS A 216 -15.43 6.84 -16.72
N GLU A 217 -16.19 6.13 -15.89
CA GLU A 217 -16.28 6.41 -14.45
C GLU A 217 -14.97 6.05 -13.74
N VAL A 218 -14.44 4.85 -14.03
CA VAL A 218 -13.14 4.39 -13.53
C VAL A 218 -12.03 5.31 -14.03
N ARG A 219 -12.03 5.68 -15.31
CA ARG A 219 -11.06 6.63 -15.86
C ARG A 219 -11.06 7.96 -15.10
N LYS A 220 -12.24 8.55 -14.87
CA LYS A 220 -12.37 9.81 -14.12
C LYS A 220 -11.89 9.66 -12.68
N PHE A 221 -12.21 8.54 -12.04
CA PHE A 221 -11.72 8.23 -10.70
C PHE A 221 -10.18 8.17 -10.66
N MET A 222 -9.55 7.47 -11.60
CA MET A 222 -8.09 7.36 -11.68
C MET A 222 -7.42 8.71 -11.96
N THR A 223 -7.99 9.54 -12.85
CA THR A 223 -7.49 10.90 -13.08
C THR A 223 -7.55 11.73 -11.79
N ARG A 224 -8.67 11.67 -11.05
CA ARG A 224 -8.78 12.38 -9.77
C ARG A 224 -7.78 11.85 -8.72
N THR A 225 -7.58 10.53 -8.65
CA THR A 225 -6.57 9.93 -7.77
C THR A 225 -5.17 10.44 -8.10
N GLN A 226 -4.83 10.54 -9.39
CA GLN A 226 -3.55 11.06 -9.85
C GLN A 226 -3.36 12.53 -9.46
N GLU A 227 -4.39 13.37 -9.63
CA GLU A 227 -4.36 14.78 -9.21
C GLU A 227 -4.12 14.94 -7.71
N ILE A 228 -4.81 14.13 -6.89
CA ILE A 228 -4.64 14.13 -5.42
C ILE A 228 -3.23 13.67 -5.05
N ALA A 229 -2.74 12.57 -5.62
CA ALA A 229 -1.39 12.06 -5.36
C ALA A 229 -0.32 13.11 -5.73
N GLN A 230 -0.48 13.80 -6.88
CA GLN A 230 0.44 14.85 -7.30
C GLN A 230 0.39 16.07 -6.37
N LYS A 231 -0.78 16.47 -5.90
CA LYS A 231 -0.93 17.54 -4.92
C LYS A 231 -0.21 17.19 -3.61
N HIS A 232 -0.38 15.97 -3.11
CA HIS A 232 0.26 15.51 -1.88
C HIS A 232 1.78 15.45 -2.05
N LEU A 233 2.26 14.93 -3.19
CA LEU A 233 3.67 14.91 -3.56
C LEU A 233 4.30 16.31 -3.51
N ASN A 234 3.61 17.32 -4.05
CA ASN A 234 4.09 18.71 -4.02
C ASN A 234 4.20 19.22 -2.58
N ILE A 235 3.20 18.98 -1.73
CA ILE A 235 3.22 19.41 -0.32
C ILE A 235 4.41 18.80 0.44
N PHE A 236 4.69 17.51 0.24
CA PHE A 236 5.83 16.86 0.89
C PHE A 236 7.18 17.34 0.33
N SER A 237 7.26 17.51 -0.99
CA SER A 237 8.46 18.02 -1.66
C SER A 237 8.78 19.45 -1.22
N ASP A 238 7.77 20.33 -1.17
CA ASP A 238 7.91 21.71 -0.69
C ASP A 238 8.35 21.75 0.77
N ALA A 239 7.88 20.83 1.62
CA ALA A 239 8.33 20.77 3.01
C ALA A 239 9.83 20.47 3.11
N LEU A 240 10.36 19.56 2.28
CA LEU A 240 11.79 19.25 2.22
C LEU A 240 12.59 20.41 1.62
N ILE A 241 12.16 20.96 0.48
CA ILE A 241 12.85 22.05 -0.24
C ILE A 241 12.94 23.30 0.62
N ASN A 242 11.85 23.67 1.32
CA ASN A 242 11.84 24.82 2.24
C ASN A 242 12.69 24.63 3.51
N ASN A 243 13.34 23.47 3.67
CA ASN A 243 14.31 23.19 4.72
C ASN A 243 15.67 22.80 4.14
N ASP A 244 16.01 23.34 2.96
CA ASP A 244 17.29 23.18 2.25
C ASP A 244 17.64 21.73 1.92
N MET A 245 16.64 20.87 1.74
CA MET A 245 16.80 19.47 1.34
C MET A 245 16.31 19.25 -0.09
N GLN A 246 16.87 18.24 -0.75
CA GLN A 246 16.35 17.79 -2.04
C GLN A 246 15.11 16.91 -1.85
N ALA A 247 14.06 17.19 -2.63
CA ALA A 247 12.94 16.28 -2.76
C ALA A 247 13.37 15.00 -3.50
N PRO A 248 12.89 13.82 -3.08
CA PRO A 248 13.12 12.56 -3.79
C PRO A 248 12.76 12.66 -5.28
N MET A 249 13.71 12.31 -6.14
CA MET A 249 13.44 12.14 -7.57
C MET A 249 12.79 10.79 -7.84
N SER A 250 12.14 10.65 -9.00
CA SER A 250 11.61 9.36 -9.45
C SER A 250 12.71 8.40 -9.85
N TRP A 251 12.55 7.12 -9.48
CA TRP A 251 13.38 6.01 -9.95
C TRP A 251 13.07 5.61 -11.40
N ASP A 252 11.88 5.95 -11.90
CA ASP A 252 11.46 5.70 -13.28
C ASP A 252 10.73 6.93 -13.82
N THR A 253 10.96 7.27 -15.08
CA THR A 253 10.42 8.48 -15.70
C THR A 253 9.20 8.22 -16.57
N ASN A 254 8.78 6.96 -16.80
CA ASN A 254 7.85 6.73 -17.91
C ASN A 254 6.77 5.66 -17.69
N VAL A 255 5.55 6.13 -17.45
CA VAL A 255 4.33 5.40 -17.86
C VAL A 255 4.22 5.55 -19.38
N LYS A 256 4.42 4.45 -20.12
CA LYS A 256 4.40 4.43 -21.59
C LYS A 256 3.01 4.82 -22.11
N ALA A 257 2.95 5.39 -23.31
CA ALA A 257 1.69 5.74 -23.96
C ALA A 257 1.00 4.48 -24.52
N SER A 258 0.26 3.76 -23.67
CA SER A 258 -0.60 2.65 -24.08
C SER A 258 -1.97 2.79 -23.43
N THR A 259 -3.01 2.68 -24.25
CA THR A 259 -4.41 2.72 -23.79
C THR A 259 -5.06 1.35 -23.80
N THR A 260 -4.31 0.30 -24.14
CA THR A 260 -4.82 -1.08 -24.14
C THR A 260 -4.94 -1.58 -22.70
N PRO A 261 -6.11 -2.08 -22.27
CA PRO A 261 -6.30 -2.64 -20.94
C PRO A 261 -5.29 -3.76 -20.64
N ALA A 262 -4.50 -3.59 -19.59
CA ALA A 262 -3.67 -4.66 -19.02
C ALA A 262 -4.35 -5.34 -17.82
N PHE A 263 -5.33 -4.67 -17.21
CA PHE A 263 -6.08 -5.14 -16.06
C PHE A 263 -7.57 -4.81 -16.20
N SER A 264 -8.43 -5.54 -15.48
CA SER A 264 -9.85 -5.21 -15.38
C SER A 264 -10.09 -3.93 -14.59
N ASP A 265 -11.17 -3.23 -14.89
CA ASP A 265 -11.63 -2.08 -14.11
C ASP A 265 -11.81 -2.42 -12.61
N LYS A 266 -12.31 -3.63 -12.31
CA LYS A 266 -12.45 -4.17 -10.95
C LYS A 266 -11.10 -4.20 -10.23
N LEU A 267 -10.08 -4.78 -10.85
CA LEU A 267 -8.73 -4.87 -10.28
C LEU A 267 -8.15 -3.48 -10.06
N MET A 268 -8.24 -2.59 -11.05
CA MET A 268 -7.69 -1.24 -10.94
C MET A 268 -8.31 -0.46 -9.78
N MET A 269 -9.63 -0.55 -9.60
CA MET A 269 -10.35 0.10 -8.50
C MET A 269 -9.93 -0.45 -7.12
N PHE A 270 -9.85 -1.77 -6.99
CA PHE A 270 -9.43 -2.39 -5.72
C PHE A 270 -7.96 -2.09 -5.40
N HIS A 271 -7.06 -2.20 -6.39
CA HIS A 271 -5.64 -1.88 -6.23
C HIS A 271 -5.46 -0.44 -5.74
N THR A 272 -6.14 0.50 -6.39
CA THR A 272 -6.11 1.91 -6.00
C THR A 272 -6.62 2.13 -4.57
N THR A 273 -7.66 1.40 -4.16
CA THR A 273 -8.17 1.43 -2.79
C THR A 273 -7.14 0.89 -1.80
N LEU A 274 -6.49 -0.23 -2.11
CA LEU A 274 -5.45 -0.84 -1.29
C LEU A 274 -4.29 0.13 -1.03
N ILE A 275 -3.72 0.72 -2.08
CA ILE A 275 -2.59 1.64 -1.94
C ILE A 275 -3.00 2.97 -1.28
N SER A 276 -4.24 3.42 -1.49
CA SER A 276 -4.77 4.62 -0.82
C SER A 276 -4.92 4.41 0.68
N ASN A 277 -5.41 3.24 1.11
CA ASN A 277 -5.52 2.88 2.53
C ASN A 277 -4.13 2.75 3.18
N ALA A 278 -3.17 2.12 2.49
CA ALA A 278 -1.78 2.05 2.97
C ALA A 278 -1.17 3.47 3.10
N GLY A 279 -1.40 4.35 2.13
CA GLY A 279 -0.99 5.75 2.18
C GLY A 279 -1.61 6.51 3.36
N MET A 280 -2.90 6.32 3.61
CA MET A 280 -3.59 6.92 4.77
C MET A 280 -2.99 6.45 6.10
N GLY A 281 -2.66 5.16 6.23
CA GLY A 281 -1.95 4.62 7.39
C GLY A 281 -0.58 5.25 7.59
N ASN A 282 0.19 5.44 6.51
CA ASN A 282 1.48 6.13 6.56
C ASN A 282 1.34 7.59 7.03
N TYR A 283 0.31 8.30 6.59
CA TYR A 283 0.03 9.67 7.06
C TYR A 283 -0.33 9.70 8.55
N GLY A 284 -1.12 8.73 9.03
CA GLY A 284 -1.45 8.62 10.45
C GLY A 284 -0.21 8.43 11.32
N THR A 285 0.66 7.51 10.93
CA THR A 285 1.95 7.27 11.60
C THR A 285 2.84 8.50 11.56
N ALA A 286 2.95 9.16 10.39
CA ALA A 286 3.75 10.36 10.23
C ALA A 286 3.23 11.53 11.08
N ALA A 287 1.91 11.70 11.17
CA ALA A 287 1.29 12.69 12.05
C ALA A 287 1.61 12.41 13.52
N ALA A 288 1.51 11.15 13.96
CA ALA A 288 1.81 10.76 15.33
C ALA A 288 3.29 10.94 15.71
N ALA A 289 4.20 10.74 14.75
CA ALA A 289 5.65 10.85 14.96
C ALA A 289 6.19 12.30 14.82
N SER A 290 5.43 13.20 14.18
CA SER A 290 5.87 14.58 13.92
C SER A 290 5.69 15.47 15.15
N MET A 291 6.66 16.36 15.39
CA MET A 291 6.58 17.35 16.48
C MET A 291 6.22 18.74 15.96
N ARG A 292 6.37 18.99 14.66
CA ARG A 292 5.93 20.22 13.98
C ARG A 292 4.43 20.18 13.67
N ALA A 293 3.68 21.14 14.22
CA ALA A 293 2.23 21.16 14.08
C ALA A 293 1.73 21.42 12.65
N ASP A 294 2.50 22.12 11.82
CA ASP A 294 2.17 22.32 10.40
C ASP A 294 2.22 21.00 9.63
N LEU A 295 3.19 20.12 9.92
CA LEU A 295 3.27 18.79 9.33
C LEU A 295 2.10 17.91 9.80
N VAL A 296 1.83 17.90 11.11
CA VAL A 296 0.71 17.17 11.70
C VAL A 296 -0.61 17.59 11.06
N SER A 297 -0.85 18.90 10.95
CA SER A 297 -2.05 19.46 10.32
C SER A 297 -2.16 19.11 8.84
N ASN A 298 -1.04 19.17 8.10
CA ASN A 298 -1.01 18.73 6.72
C ASN A 298 -1.42 17.26 6.61
N TYR A 299 -0.78 16.34 7.34
CA TYR A 299 -1.13 14.92 7.28
C TYR A 299 -2.61 14.65 7.58
N PHE A 300 -3.19 15.28 8.61
CA PHE A 300 -4.63 15.13 8.89
C PHE A 300 -5.52 15.65 7.76
N ARG A 301 -5.20 16.82 7.19
CA ARG A 301 -5.94 17.34 6.03
C ARG A 301 -5.85 16.38 4.85
N LEU A 302 -4.67 15.85 4.56
CA LEU A 302 -4.45 14.92 3.46
C LEU A 302 -5.19 13.59 3.68
N ILE A 303 -5.29 13.09 4.92
CA ILE A 303 -6.10 11.91 5.28
C ILE A 303 -7.57 12.12 4.90
N LEU A 304 -8.13 13.31 5.19
CA LEU A 304 -9.53 13.62 4.84
C LEU A 304 -9.76 13.61 3.32
N GLU A 305 -8.83 14.15 2.54
CA GLU A 305 -8.92 14.12 1.08
C GLU A 305 -8.91 12.68 0.52
N VAL A 306 -8.06 11.81 1.08
CA VAL A 306 -8.03 10.38 0.70
C VAL A 306 -9.31 9.67 1.14
N ALA A 307 -9.87 10.01 2.31
CA ALA A 307 -11.12 9.41 2.78
C ALA A 307 -12.31 9.77 1.87
N GLU A 308 -12.39 11.02 1.40
CA GLU A 308 -13.40 11.45 0.43
C GLU A 308 -13.23 10.75 -0.93
N LEU A 309 -11.99 10.58 -1.39
CA LEU A 309 -11.69 9.78 -2.58
C LEU A 309 -12.13 8.32 -2.37
N GLY A 310 -11.79 7.71 -1.24
CA GLY A 310 -12.15 6.34 -0.88
C GLY A 310 -13.66 6.11 -0.88
N LYS A 311 -14.45 7.05 -0.37
CA LYS A 311 -15.92 7.00 -0.46
C LYS A 311 -16.40 6.92 -1.91
N SER A 312 -15.89 7.80 -2.78
CA SER A 312 -16.27 7.76 -4.20
C SER A 312 -15.83 6.47 -4.90
N GLY A 313 -14.70 5.89 -4.49
CA GLY A 313 -14.24 4.59 -4.98
C GLY A 313 -15.15 3.44 -4.54
N ALA A 314 -15.60 3.47 -3.28
CA ALA A 314 -16.55 2.50 -2.74
C ALA A 314 -17.90 2.57 -3.47
N ASP A 315 -18.42 3.77 -3.75
CA ASP A 315 -19.65 3.94 -4.52
C ASP A 315 -19.55 3.28 -5.92
N ILE A 316 -18.42 3.47 -6.62
CA ILE A 316 -18.16 2.83 -7.92
C ILE A 316 -18.14 1.30 -7.79
N LEU A 317 -17.39 0.78 -6.81
CA LEU A 317 -17.29 -0.66 -6.58
C LEU A 317 -18.65 -1.28 -6.24
N ILE A 318 -19.48 -0.61 -5.43
CA ILE A 318 -20.82 -1.06 -5.05
C ILE A 318 -21.75 -1.06 -6.27
N ASN A 319 -21.79 0.05 -7.03
CA ASN A 319 -22.66 0.18 -8.20
C ASN A 319 -22.38 -0.87 -9.28
N ASN A 320 -21.14 -1.35 -9.38
CA ASN A 320 -20.74 -2.38 -10.32
C ASN A 320 -20.75 -3.80 -9.74
N GLY A 321 -21.13 -3.99 -8.46
CA GLY A 321 -21.12 -5.30 -7.80
C GLY A 321 -19.72 -5.89 -7.63
N TRP A 322 -18.71 -5.03 -7.49
CA TRP A 322 -17.30 -5.39 -7.40
C TRP A 322 -16.75 -5.44 -5.97
N LEU A 323 -17.45 -4.82 -5.02
CA LEU A 323 -17.07 -4.84 -3.61
C LEU A 323 -17.65 -6.08 -2.93
N GLU A 324 -16.78 -7.04 -2.60
CA GLU A 324 -17.15 -8.13 -1.72
C GLU A 324 -17.29 -7.61 -0.28
N GLU A 325 -18.36 -8.03 0.41
CA GLU A 325 -18.59 -7.66 1.80
C GLU A 325 -17.61 -8.44 2.71
N PRO A 326 -16.84 -7.77 3.56
CA PRO A 326 -16.02 -8.45 4.55
C PRO A 326 -16.88 -9.26 5.53
N PRO A 327 -16.33 -10.32 6.15
CA PRO A 327 -17.04 -11.05 7.19
C PRO A 327 -17.46 -10.11 8.34
N GLN A 328 -18.73 -10.18 8.72
CA GLN A 328 -19.35 -9.21 9.64
C GLN A 328 -20.12 -9.87 10.78
N SER A 329 -20.29 -9.15 11.88
CA SER A 329 -21.12 -9.60 12.99
C SER A 329 -22.60 -9.59 12.62
N ALA A 330 -23.36 -10.57 13.13
CA ALA A 330 -24.80 -10.64 12.89
C ALA A 330 -25.56 -9.41 13.41
N ASP A 331 -26.46 -8.84 12.59
CA ASP A 331 -27.43 -7.84 13.03
C ASP A 331 -28.54 -8.50 13.84
N ARG A 332 -28.34 -8.55 15.17
CA ARG A 332 -29.30 -9.15 16.11
C ARG A 332 -30.66 -8.45 16.11
N LYS A 333 -30.73 -7.16 15.76
CA LYS A 333 -32.02 -6.43 15.70
C LYS A 333 -32.80 -6.84 14.46
N LYS A 334 -32.13 -6.99 13.32
CA LYS A 334 -32.75 -7.51 12.09
C LYS A 334 -33.23 -8.95 12.29
N LEU A 335 -32.40 -9.83 12.85
CA LEU A 335 -32.78 -11.22 13.17
C LEU A 335 -33.97 -11.34 14.13
N ALA A 336 -34.13 -10.39 15.05
CA ALA A 336 -35.29 -10.36 15.95
C ALA A 336 -36.57 -9.86 15.28
N LYS A 337 -36.47 -9.06 14.21
CA LYS A 337 -37.60 -8.53 13.43
C LYS A 337 -38.04 -9.45 12.28
N ASP A 338 -37.12 -10.24 11.76
CA ASP A 338 -37.36 -11.18 10.64
C ASP A 338 -37.90 -12.55 11.15
N LYS A 339 -38.33 -12.61 12.42
CA LYS A 339 -39.18 -13.69 12.96
C LYS A 339 -40.65 -13.34 12.73
#